data_AF-A0A9D4LAD6-F1
#
_entry.id   AF-A0A9D4LAD6-F1
#
_cell.length_a   1.000
_cell.length_b   1.000
_cell.length_c   1.000
_cell.angle_alpha   90.00
_cell.angle_beta   90.00
_cell.angle_gamma   90.00
#
_symmetry.space_group_name_H-M   'P 1'
#
loop_
_entity.id
_entity.type
_entity.pdbx_description
1 polymer ?
#
loop_
_entity_poly.entity_id
_entity_poly.type
_entity_poly.pdbx_seq_one_letter_code
_entity_poly.pdbx_strand_id
1 'polypeptide(L)' 'MADKTAPDAQLRLEWVYGYRGHQCRNNLFITGAKEIVYFVAGVGIVFNPRENRQRFFLGHDDDILW' A
#
# COMPACT_ATOMS: atom_id res chain seq x y z
N MET A 1 34.92 -14.37 9.27
CA MET A 1 34.11 -14.20 8.04
C MET A 1 32.67 -14.05 8.47
N ALA A 2 31.96 -13.01 8.02
CA ALA A 2 30.54 -12.86 8.36
C ALA A 2 29.73 -13.96 7.67
N ASP A 3 28.79 -14.55 8.40
CA ASP A 3 27.83 -15.50 7.84
C ASP A 3 27.01 -14.81 6.73
N LYS A 4 26.82 -15.51 5.61
CA LYS A 4 26.16 -15.01 4.40
C LYS A 4 24.80 -15.67 4.16
N THR A 5 24.32 -16.48 5.09
CA THR A 5 22.98 -17.05 5.02
C THR A 5 21.91 -15.96 5.15
N ALA A 6 20.73 -16.22 4.59
CA ALA A 6 19.60 -15.32 4.74
C ALA A 6 19.18 -15.23 6.22
N PRO A 7 18.73 -14.05 6.70
CA PRO A 7 18.12 -13.94 8.02
C PRO A 7 16.85 -14.78 8.12
N ASP A 8 16.58 -15.33 9.30
CA ASP A 8 15.31 -16.02 9.59
C ASP A 8 14.13 -15.05 9.71
N ALA A 9 14.40 -13.75 9.87
CA ALA A 9 13.40 -12.71 9.97
C ALA A 9 12.83 -12.30 8.61
N GLN A 10 11.55 -11.93 8.59
CA GLN A 10 10.86 -11.43 7.41
C GLN A 10 10.33 -10.02 7.65
N LEU A 11 10.29 -9.22 6.59
CA LEU A 11 9.67 -7.90 6.60
C LEU A 11 8.22 -8.00 6.15
N ARG A 12 7.37 -7.21 6.80
CA ARG A 12 5.97 -7.03 6.40
C ARG A 12 5.71 -5.55 6.28
N LEU A 13 5.05 -5.15 5.19
CA LEU A 13 4.60 -3.78 5.01
C LEU A 13 3.60 -3.42 6.13
N GLU A 14 3.93 -2.39 6.90
CA GLU A 14 3.12 -1.90 8.01
C GLU A 14 2.28 -0.69 7.59
N TRP A 15 2.90 0.26 6.89
CA TRP A 15 2.25 1.51 6.51
C TRP A 15 2.86 2.09 5.23
N VAL A 16 2.01 2.71 4.42
CA VAL A 16 2.42 3.55 3.29
C VAL A 16 2.03 4.99 3.58
N TYR A 17 3.02 5.87 3.53
CA TYR A 17 2.84 7.31 3.66
C TYR A 17 2.76 7.96 2.27
N GLY A 18 1.85 8.93 2.14
CA GLY A 18 1.66 9.70 0.91
C GLY A 18 0.42 9.30 0.12
N TYR A 19 0.11 10.14 -0.87
CA TYR A 19 -1.00 9.98 -1.81
C TYR A 19 -0.57 10.56 -3.16
N ARG A 20 -0.77 9.81 -4.25
CA ARG A 20 -0.40 10.22 -5.61
C ARG A 20 -1.47 11.14 -6.21
N GLY A 21 -1.67 12.32 -5.63
CA GLY A 21 -2.68 13.29 -6.08
C GLY A 21 -2.25 14.21 -7.22
N HIS A 22 -0.95 14.39 -7.44
CA HIS A 22 -0.45 15.38 -8.42
C HIS A 22 -0.55 14.90 -9.87
N GLN A 23 -0.35 13.60 -10.12
CA GLN A 23 -0.22 13.03 -11.47
C GLN A 23 -1.37 12.08 -11.85
N CYS A 24 -2.21 11.69 -10.88
CA CYS A 24 -3.31 10.77 -11.12
C CYS A 24 -4.64 11.45 -10.80
N ARG A 25 -5.70 10.99 -11.47
CA ARG A 25 -7.10 11.36 -11.21
C ARG A 25 -7.89 10.07 -11.00
N ASN A 26 -9.11 10.17 -10.47
CA ASN A 26 -9.99 9.00 -10.29
C ASN A 26 -9.33 7.83 -9.54
N ASN A 27 -8.52 8.13 -8.53
CA ASN A 27 -7.72 7.16 -7.78
C ASN A 27 -8.00 7.21 -6.27
N LEU A 28 -9.13 7.79 -5.87
CA LEU A 28 -9.59 7.86 -4.50
C LEU A 28 -11.07 7.46 -4.44
N PHE A 29 -11.35 6.36 -3.75
CA PHE A 29 -12.69 5.80 -3.64
C PHE A 29 -13.05 5.52 -2.18
N ILE A 30 -14.35 5.42 -1.89
CA ILE A 30 -14.86 5.03 -0.58
C ILE A 30 -15.73 3.79 -0.74
N THR A 31 -15.44 2.74 0.03
CA THR A 31 -16.24 1.51 0.03
C THR A 31 -17.55 1.67 0.78
N GLY A 32 -18.49 0.73 0.61
CA GLY A 32 -19.71 0.68 1.43
C GLY A 32 -19.43 0.57 2.95
N ALA A 33 -18.26 0.06 3.32
CA ALA A 33 -17.79 -0.02 4.70
C ALA A 33 -17.11 1.29 5.20
N LYS A 34 -17.12 2.36 4.40
CA LYS A 34 -16.46 3.66 4.67
C LYS A 34 -14.93 3.54 4.79
N GLU A 35 -14.33 2.61 4.07
CA GLU A 35 -12.88 2.51 3.94
C GLU A 35 -12.41 3.34 2.74
N ILE A 36 -11.24 3.95 2.87
CA ILE A 36 -10.63 4.81 1.87
C ILE A 36 -9.73 3.94 0.99
N VAL A 37 -9.97 3.93 -0.32
CA VAL A 37 -9.21 3.14 -1.29
C VAL A 37 -8.45 4.06 -2.23
N TYR A 38 -7.13 3.87 -2.31
CA TYR A 38 -6.23 4.63 -3.18
C TYR A 38 -4.97 3.82 -3.49
N PHE A 39 -4.05 4.38 -4.25
CA PHE A 39 -2.76 3.75 -4.53
C PHE A 39 -1.59 4.73 -4.46
N VAL A 40 -0.41 4.18 -4.19
CA VAL A 40 0.91 4.86 -4.26
C VAL A 40 1.91 3.84 -4.79
N ALA A 41 2.74 4.24 -5.75
CA ALA A 41 3.62 3.32 -6.49
C ALA A 41 2.82 2.12 -7.05
N GLY A 42 3.35 0.90 -6.92
CA GLY A 42 2.65 -0.35 -7.27
C GLY A 42 1.70 -0.91 -6.19
N VAL A 43 1.41 -0.16 -5.12
CA VAL A 43 0.64 -0.67 -3.97
C VAL A 43 -0.78 -0.12 -3.96
N GLY A 44 -1.75 -1.03 -4.04
CA GLY A 44 -3.15 -0.72 -3.74
C GLY A 44 -3.40 -0.70 -2.22
N ILE A 45 -4.05 0.34 -1.72
CA ILE A 45 -4.24 0.58 -0.29
C ILE A 45 -5.73 0.67 0.02
N VAL A 46 -6.17 -0.10 1.02
CA VAL A 46 -7.46 0.05 1.67
C VAL A 46 -7.22 0.50 3.10
N PHE A 47 -7.52 1.76 3.39
CA PHE A 47 -7.32 2.38 4.69
C PHE A 47 -8.63 2.49 5.46
N ASN A 48 -8.66 1.91 6.66
CA ASN A 48 -9.76 2.08 7.61
C ASN A 48 -9.37 3.13 8.66
N PRO A 49 -9.97 4.34 8.63
CA PRO A 49 -9.63 5.41 9.57
C PRO A 49 -10.14 5.18 11.00
N ARG A 50 -11.10 4.26 11.20
CA ARG A 50 -11.62 3.94 12.55
C ARG A 50 -10.68 3.03 13.31
N GLU A 51 -10.13 2.03 12.61
CA GLU A 51 -9.15 1.08 13.16
C GLU A 51 -7.72 1.61 13.05
N ASN A 52 -7.52 2.72 12.34
CA ASN A 52 -6.22 3.24 11.93
C ASN A 52 -5.32 2.15 11.32
N ARG A 53 -5.86 1.42 10.34
CA ARG A 53 -5.22 0.23 9.77
C ARG A 53 -5.26 0.25 8.24
N GLN A 54 -4.16 -0.12 7.62
CA GLN A 54 -4.05 -0.30 6.17
C GLN A 54 -4.02 -1.77 5.79
N ARG A 55 -4.68 -2.10 4.69
CA ARG A 55 -4.56 -3.38 3.98
C ARG A 55 -3.99 -3.10 2.60
N PHE A 56 -3.14 -4.01 2.12
CA PHE A 56 -2.35 -3.81 0.92
C PHE A 56 -2.66 -4.87 -0.14
N PHE A 57 -2.75 -4.43 -1.39
CA PHE A 57 -2.71 -5.27 -2.58
C PHE A 57 -1.35 -5.08 -3.26
N LEU A 58 -0.58 -6.17 -3.35
CA LEU A 58 0.80 -6.20 -3.87
C LEU A 58 0.90 -6.99 -5.18
N GLY A 59 -0.15 -6.97 -6.00
CA GLY A 59 -0.21 -7.74 -7.25
C GLY A 59 0.44 -7.06 -8.45
N HIS A 60 0.80 -5.78 -8.35
CA HIS A 60 1.48 -5.04 -9.41
C HIS A 60 3.00 -5.15 -9.24
N ASP A 61 3.70 -5.31 -10.35
CA ASP A 61 5.17 -5.35 -10.46
C ASP A 61 5.78 -3.98 -10.80
N ASP A 62 4.96 -3.00 -11.18
CA ASP A 62 5.33 -1.61 -11.46
C ASP A 62 4.25 -0.63 -10.94
N ASP A 63 4.46 0.67 -11.16
CA ASP A 63 3.55 1.76 -10.82
C ASP A 63 2.12 1.50 -11.32
N ILE A 64 1.13 1.75 -10.44
CA ILE A 64 -0.27 1.81 -10.85
C ILE A 64 -0.48 3.14 -11.61
N LEU A 65 -0.80 3.03 -12.91
CA LEU A 65 -0.97 4.13 -13.84
C LEU A 65 -2.35 4.06 -14.51
N TRP A 66 -3.42 4.44 -13.81
CA TRP A 66 -4.76 4.62 -14.41
C TRP A 66 -5.56 5.69 -13.66
#